data_AF-A0A4D4M0S1-F1
#
_entry.id   AF-A0A4D4M0S1-F1
#
_cell.length_a   1.000
_cell.length_b   1.000
_cell.length_c   1.000
_cell.angle_alpha   90.00
_cell.angle_beta   90.00
_cell.angle_gamma   90.00
#
_symmetry.space_group_name_H-M   'P 1'
#
loop_
_entity.id
_entity.type
_entity.pdbx_description
1 polymer ?
#
loop_
_entity_poly.entity_id
_entity_poly.type
_entity_poly.pdbx_seq_one_letter_code
_entity_poly.pdbx_strand_id
1 'polypeptide(L)'
;MTGSTSMRAVLAAAALAALAVGCMPSDGGGVSAGSCDDVMEFDHRTYLSVGDVEFTVGAEAGAAGRPPCDDTGGESEEETRFDMTAYEVEGLDTGVAIAVGDSPHGARLYAMYEEDGDLPAEVQKFIGGGQKD
;
A
#
# COMPACT_ATOMS: atom_id res chain seq x y z
N MET A 1 32.31 -62.64 -30.22
CA MET A 1 33.56 -61.86 -30.38
C MET A 1 33.20 -60.49 -30.90
N THR A 2 33.57 -59.44 -30.15
CA THR A 2 33.97 -58.06 -30.59
C THR A 2 33.22 -57.43 -31.76
N GLY A 3 32.61 -56.25 -31.68
CA GLY A 3 32.80 -55.09 -30.82
C GLY A 3 32.49 -53.85 -31.67
N SER A 4 31.94 -52.79 -31.09
CA SER A 4 31.96 -51.46 -31.73
C SER A 4 32.02 -50.40 -30.66
N THR A 5 33.23 -49.88 -30.50
CA THR A 5 33.54 -48.68 -29.74
C THR A 5 33.04 -47.49 -30.52
N SER A 6 32.29 -46.60 -29.89
CA SER A 6 32.42 -45.18 -30.18
C SER A 6 32.24 -44.38 -28.91
N MET A 7 33.20 -43.49 -28.74
CA MET A 7 33.63 -42.87 -27.51
C MET A 7 33.28 -41.39 -27.63
N ARG A 8 32.64 -40.87 -26.57
CA ARG A 8 32.58 -39.46 -26.13
C ARG A 8 31.77 -38.48 -26.99
N ALA A 9 30.71 -37.95 -26.37
CA ALA A 9 30.63 -36.50 -26.14
C ALA A 9 29.76 -36.26 -24.89
N VAL A 10 30.39 -35.60 -23.92
CA VAL A 10 29.83 -35.10 -22.66
C VAL A 10 28.91 -33.93 -22.99
N LEU A 11 27.74 -33.84 -22.35
CA LEU A 11 27.13 -32.56 -21.97
C LEU A 11 26.19 -32.82 -20.79
N ALA A 12 26.65 -32.36 -19.63
CA ALA A 12 25.83 -32.19 -18.45
C ALA A 12 24.79 -31.10 -18.70
N ALA A 13 23.55 -31.32 -18.28
CA ALA A 13 22.61 -30.24 -18.01
C ALA A 13 21.86 -30.61 -16.73
N ALA A 14 22.08 -29.78 -15.72
CA ALA A 14 21.66 -29.95 -14.35
C ALA A 14 20.13 -29.99 -14.20
N ALA A 15 19.67 -30.81 -13.28
CA ALA A 15 18.32 -30.74 -12.75
C ALA A 15 18.10 -29.38 -12.09
N LEU A 16 17.16 -28.60 -12.61
CA LEU A 16 16.56 -27.47 -11.91
C LEU A 16 15.12 -27.84 -11.55
N ALA A 17 14.98 -28.50 -10.40
CA ALA A 17 13.75 -28.40 -9.63
C ALA A 17 13.78 -27.02 -8.95
N ALA A 18 13.22 -26.01 -9.63
CA ALA A 18 12.95 -24.72 -9.01
C ALA A 18 11.50 -24.73 -8.51
N LEU A 19 11.38 -24.69 -7.19
CA LEU A 19 10.15 -24.57 -6.43
C LEU A 19 9.37 -23.35 -6.93
N ALA A 20 8.18 -23.56 -7.47
CA ALA A 20 7.19 -22.51 -7.57
C ALA A 20 6.63 -22.24 -6.16
N VAL A 21 7.43 -21.56 -5.33
CA VAL A 21 6.96 -20.84 -4.16
C VAL A 21 7.09 -19.37 -4.52
N GLY A 22 5.96 -18.69 -4.68
CA GLY A 22 6.00 -17.26 -4.95
C GLY A 22 4.72 -16.66 -5.51
N CYS A 23 3.56 -17.09 -5.03
CA CYS A 23 2.46 -16.14 -4.82
C CYS A 23 1.53 -16.78 -3.79
N MET A 24 1.93 -16.72 -2.53
CA MET A 24 0.90 -16.59 -1.50
C MET A 24 0.43 -15.14 -1.64
N PRO A 25 -0.86 -14.87 -1.94
CA PRO A 25 -1.43 -13.65 -1.43
C PRO A 25 -1.26 -13.76 0.09
N SER A 26 -0.39 -12.95 0.66
CA SER A 26 -0.44 -12.72 2.09
C SER A 26 -1.81 -12.12 2.35
N ASP A 27 -2.74 -12.97 2.77
CA ASP A 27 -3.97 -12.61 3.46
C ASP A 27 -3.56 -12.10 4.85
N GLY A 28 -2.78 -11.02 4.84
CA GLY A 28 -2.61 -10.10 5.94
C GLY A 28 -3.36 -8.87 5.49
N GLY A 29 -4.28 -8.36 6.32
CA GLY A 29 -5.00 -7.11 6.08
C GLY A 29 -4.05 -5.91 6.07
N GLY A 30 -3.17 -5.89 5.08
CA GLY A 30 -2.22 -4.85 4.75
C GLY A 30 -2.83 -4.01 3.65
N VAL A 31 -2.73 -2.70 3.85
CA VAL A 31 -3.20 -1.66 2.97
C VAL A 31 -2.92 -1.99 1.50
N SER A 32 -3.98 -2.08 0.70
CA SER A 32 -3.87 -2.29 -0.74
C SER A 32 -3.41 -0.99 -1.39
N ALA A 33 -2.11 -0.85 -1.63
CA ALA A 33 -1.52 0.19 -2.47
C ALA A 33 -1.85 -0.07 -3.96
N GLY A 34 -3.13 -0.23 -4.28
CA GLY A 34 -3.59 -0.80 -5.55
C GLY A 34 -3.94 0.22 -6.64
N SER A 35 -4.35 1.43 -6.28
CA SER A 35 -4.75 2.49 -7.22
C SER A 35 -4.40 3.88 -6.68
N CYS A 36 -4.19 4.87 -7.54
CA CYS A 36 -3.94 6.25 -7.11
C CYS A 36 -5.09 6.88 -6.30
N ASP A 37 -6.30 6.33 -6.39
CA ASP A 37 -7.46 6.71 -5.57
C ASP A 37 -7.32 6.30 -4.09
N ASP A 38 -6.43 5.37 -3.80
CA ASP A 38 -6.12 4.92 -2.44
C ASP A 38 -4.96 5.72 -1.84
N VAL A 39 -4.40 6.70 -2.56
CA VAL A 39 -3.24 7.49 -2.13
C VAL A 39 -3.63 8.95 -1.94
N MET A 40 -3.24 9.54 -0.82
CA MET A 40 -3.40 10.96 -0.53
C MET A 40 -2.08 11.57 -0.08
N GLU A 41 -1.80 12.78 -0.52
CA GLU A 41 -0.70 13.61 -0.05
C GLU A 41 -1.25 14.67 0.92
N PHE A 42 -0.60 14.80 2.06
CA PHE A 42 -0.90 15.82 3.06
C PHE A 42 0.40 16.21 3.76
N ASP A 43 0.66 17.51 3.92
CA ASP A 43 1.86 18.00 4.61
C ASP A 43 3.16 17.34 4.13
N HIS A 44 3.32 17.23 2.79
CA HIS A 44 4.45 16.60 2.11
C HIS A 44 4.69 15.12 2.45
N ARG A 45 3.65 14.42 2.92
CA ARG A 45 3.67 13.00 3.25
C ARG A 45 2.61 12.25 2.45
N THR A 46 2.93 11.00 2.12
CA THR A 46 2.02 10.10 1.41
C THR A 46 1.29 9.22 2.41
N TYR A 47 -0.02 9.12 2.25
CA TYR A 47 -0.90 8.30 3.05
C TYR A 47 -1.69 7.34 2.16
N LEU A 48 -1.96 6.14 2.67
CA LEU A 48 -2.72 5.11 1.98
C LEU A 48 -4.03 4.80 2.70
N SER A 49 -5.07 4.54 1.93
CA SER A 49 -6.39 4.14 2.43
C SER A 49 -6.30 2.84 3.22
N VAL A 50 -6.81 2.83 4.45
CA VAL A 50 -6.80 1.61 5.29
C VAL A 50 -8.09 0.79 5.20
N GLY A 51 -8.93 1.10 4.21
CA GLY A 51 -10.25 0.50 4.01
C GLY A 51 -11.34 1.10 4.90
N ASP A 52 -12.52 0.50 4.86
CA ASP A 52 -13.67 0.91 5.66
C ASP A 52 -13.49 0.48 7.12
N VAL A 53 -13.06 1.42 7.95
CA VAL A 53 -12.94 1.26 9.41
C VAL A 53 -13.74 2.34 10.11
N GLU A 54 -14.30 2.03 11.29
CA GLU A 54 -14.95 3.04 12.10
C GLU A 54 -13.91 3.87 12.86
N PHE A 55 -14.06 5.19 12.81
CA PHE A 55 -13.21 6.14 13.53
C PHE A 55 -14.01 7.41 13.83
N THR A 56 -13.48 8.25 14.71
CA THR A 56 -14.07 9.56 14.99
C THR A 56 -13.23 10.65 14.35
N VAL A 57 -13.87 11.50 13.56
CA VAL A 57 -13.24 12.65 12.91
C VAL A 57 -13.09 13.79 13.92
N GLY A 58 -11.89 14.33 14.01
CA GLY A 58 -11.53 15.48 14.83
C GLY A 58 -11.66 16.81 14.08
N ALA A 59 -10.78 17.77 14.40
CA ALA A 59 -10.80 19.08 13.77
C ALA A 59 -10.29 19.04 12.31
N GLU A 60 -10.61 20.08 11.54
CA GLU A 60 -9.99 20.30 10.24
C GLU A 60 -8.49 20.56 10.41
N ALA A 61 -7.66 19.74 9.74
CA ALA A 61 -6.21 19.80 9.81
C ALA A 61 -5.61 20.56 8.62
N GLY A 62 -6.26 20.55 7.46
CA GLY A 62 -5.83 21.30 6.28
C GLY A 62 -6.35 20.72 4.96
N ALA A 63 -5.66 21.02 3.86
CA ALA A 63 -5.99 20.48 2.55
C ALA A 63 -5.15 19.23 2.26
N ALA A 64 -5.79 18.15 1.83
CA ALA A 64 -5.15 16.97 1.28
C ALA A 64 -5.35 16.93 -0.22
N GLY A 65 -4.39 16.35 -0.93
CA GLY A 65 -4.45 16.22 -2.37
C GLY A 65 -4.19 14.83 -2.85
N ARG A 66 -4.73 14.51 -4.03
CA ARG A 66 -4.41 13.24 -4.69
C ARG A 66 -3.18 13.46 -5.58
N PRO A 67 -2.13 12.63 -5.46
CA PRO A 67 -1.01 12.68 -6.39
C PRO A 67 -1.50 12.38 -7.82
N PRO A 68 -0.74 12.79 -8.84
CA PRO A 68 -1.07 12.45 -10.22
C PRO A 68 -1.16 10.92 -10.40
N CYS A 69 -2.27 10.47 -11.00
CA CYS A 69 -2.42 9.09 -11.44
C CYS A 69 -1.73 8.94 -12.79
N ASP A 70 -0.64 8.17 -12.87
CA ASP A 70 0.05 7.88 -14.15
C ASP A 70 -0.78 6.88 -14.98
N ASP A 71 -1.90 7.33 -15.53
CA ASP A 71 -2.80 6.54 -16.38
C ASP A 71 -2.56 6.80 -17.87
N THR A 72 -1.66 7.71 -18.22
CA THR A 72 -1.36 8.07 -19.61
C THR A 72 0.13 8.33 -19.74
N GLY A 73 0.87 7.43 -20.41
CA GLY A 73 2.33 7.50 -20.60
C GLY A 73 2.80 8.68 -21.46
N GLY A 74 2.56 9.89 -20.99
CA GLY A 74 3.00 11.16 -21.55
C GLY A 74 3.67 11.98 -20.46
N GLU A 75 4.84 12.51 -20.79
CA GLU A 75 5.66 13.42 -19.96
C GLU A 75 4.87 14.70 -19.63
N SER A 76 3.99 14.62 -18.64
CA SER A 76 3.31 15.77 -18.08
C SER A 76 3.69 15.78 -16.61
N GLU A 77 4.30 16.88 -16.16
CA GLU A 77 4.54 17.16 -14.74
C GLU A 77 3.17 17.42 -14.09
N GLU A 78 2.35 16.39 -13.91
CA GLU A 78 1.05 16.54 -13.27
C GLU A 78 1.28 16.80 -11.77
N GLU A 79 0.86 17.97 -11.30
CA GLU A 79 0.99 18.36 -9.90
C GLU A 79 -0.14 17.77 -9.05
N THR A 80 0.14 17.53 -7.76
CA THR A 80 -0.84 17.08 -6.77
C THR A 80 -2.03 18.03 -6.70
N ARG A 81 -3.26 17.48 -6.78
CA ARG A 81 -4.49 18.26 -6.72
C ARG A 81 -5.04 18.26 -5.29
N PHE A 82 -4.96 19.41 -4.61
CA PHE A 82 -5.48 19.61 -3.24
C PHE A 82 -6.95 20.01 -3.23
N ASP A 83 -7.83 19.08 -3.61
CA ASP A 83 -9.29 19.31 -3.68
C ASP A 83 -10.09 18.80 -2.48
N MET A 84 -9.46 18.07 -1.55
CA MET A 84 -10.12 17.48 -0.39
C MET A 84 -9.64 18.09 0.93
N THR A 85 -10.47 17.98 1.96
CA THR A 85 -10.12 18.40 3.31
C THR A 85 -9.54 17.22 4.10
N ALA A 86 -8.41 17.46 4.75
CA ALA A 86 -7.83 16.60 5.77
C ALA A 86 -8.37 16.99 7.14
N TYR A 87 -8.73 15.99 7.92
CA TYR A 87 -9.16 16.12 9.30
C TYR A 87 -8.29 15.26 10.21
N GLU A 88 -8.19 15.68 11.46
CA GLU A 88 -7.62 14.87 12.53
C GLU A 88 -8.49 13.62 12.76
N VAL A 89 -7.87 12.59 13.35
CA VAL A 89 -8.56 11.38 13.79
C VAL A 89 -8.37 11.29 15.29
N GLU A 90 -9.46 11.15 16.05
CA GLU A 90 -9.36 11.11 17.49
C GLU A 90 -8.49 9.92 17.95
N GLY A 91 -7.43 10.23 18.70
CA GLY A 91 -6.49 9.23 19.22
C GLY A 91 -5.33 8.88 18.29
N LEU A 92 -5.19 9.54 17.14
CA LEU A 92 -4.05 9.39 16.23
C LEU A 92 -3.43 10.76 15.88
N ASP A 93 -2.10 10.80 15.78
CA ASP A 93 -1.39 11.97 15.27
C ASP A 93 -1.56 12.11 13.77
N THR A 94 -1.69 13.34 13.27
CA THR A 94 -1.84 13.61 11.82
C THR A 94 -0.63 13.17 11.01
N GLY A 95 0.55 13.05 11.61
CA GLY A 95 1.72 12.46 10.98
C GLY A 95 1.67 10.95 10.82
N VAL A 96 0.70 10.29 11.43
CA VAL A 96 0.52 8.84 11.40
C VAL A 96 -0.76 8.45 10.66
N ALA A 97 -1.85 9.20 10.84
CA ALA A 97 -3.10 8.99 10.12
C ALA A 97 -3.91 10.28 10.00
N ILE A 98 -4.69 10.37 8.92
CA ILE A 98 -5.60 11.47 8.65
C ILE A 98 -6.93 10.94 8.10
N ALA A 99 -8.00 11.67 8.33
CA ALA A 99 -9.27 11.43 7.65
C ALA A 99 -9.39 12.41 6.48
N VAL A 100 -9.79 11.93 5.30
CA VAL A 100 -9.86 12.77 4.10
C VAL A 100 -11.21 12.64 3.41
N GLY A 101 -11.81 13.79 3.06
CA GLY A 101 -13.03 13.88 2.26
C GLY A 101 -13.60 15.30 2.17
N ASP A 102 -14.64 15.48 1.36
CA ASP A 102 -15.34 16.77 1.22
C ASP A 102 -16.03 17.25 2.51
N SER A 103 -16.32 16.33 3.43
CA SER A 103 -16.94 16.61 4.71
C SER A 103 -16.56 15.57 5.76
N PRO A 104 -16.64 15.88 7.07
CA PRO A 104 -16.30 14.92 8.13
C PRO A 104 -17.10 13.61 8.02
N HIS A 105 -18.38 13.69 7.68
CA HIS A 105 -19.27 12.53 7.62
C HIS A 105 -18.97 11.55 6.47
N GLY A 106 -18.28 12.01 5.42
CA GLY A 106 -17.89 11.20 4.27
C GLY A 106 -16.38 10.96 4.19
N ALA A 107 -15.63 11.32 5.23
CA ALA A 107 -14.19 11.16 5.24
C ALA A 107 -13.81 9.68 5.35
N ARG A 108 -12.73 9.29 4.68
CA ARG A 108 -12.11 7.96 4.79
C ARG A 108 -10.80 8.05 5.55
N LEU A 109 -10.42 6.97 6.23
CA LEU A 109 -9.17 6.92 6.98
C LEU A 109 -8.01 6.58 6.05
N TYR A 110 -6.94 7.37 6.16
CA TYR A 110 -5.67 7.14 5.47
C TYR A 110 -4.55 7.12 6.52
N ALA A 111 -3.60 6.19 6.34
CA ALA A 111 -2.45 6.04 7.22
C ALA A 111 -1.16 6.35 6.47
N MET A 112 -0.18 6.91 7.16
CA MET A 112 1.12 7.21 6.58
C MET A 112 1.72 5.95 5.96
N TYR A 113 2.18 6.08 4.72
CA TYR A 113 2.94 5.03 4.07
C TYR A 113 4.34 4.92 4.67
N GLU A 114 4.70 3.74 5.15
CA GLU A 114 6.08 3.39 5.48
C GLU A 114 6.70 2.61 4.31
N GLU A 115 7.99 2.83 4.02
CA GLU A 115 8.67 2.22 2.85
C GLU A 115 8.68 0.69 2.90
N ASP A 116 8.57 0.10 4.10
CA ASP A 116 8.45 -1.34 4.31
C ASP A 116 7.09 -1.92 3.86
N GLY A 117 6.12 -1.07 3.51
CA GLY A 117 4.79 -1.46 3.05
C GLY A 117 3.82 -1.87 4.17
N ASP A 118 4.26 -1.78 5.42
CA ASP A 118 3.44 -2.02 6.61
C ASP A 118 2.74 -0.73 7.08
N LEU A 119 1.63 -0.90 7.78
CA LEU A 119 0.95 0.22 8.46
C LEU A 119 1.73 0.61 9.73
N PRO A 120 1.76 1.89 10.11
CA PRO A 120 2.31 2.30 11.39
C PRO A 120 1.70 1.50 12.55
N ALA A 121 2.53 1.07 13.50
CA ALA A 121 2.08 0.21 14.61
C ALA A 121 0.93 0.81 15.45
N GLU A 122 0.81 2.14 15.46
CA GLU A 122 -0.27 2.86 16.11
C GLU A 122 -1.60 2.70 15.37
N VAL A 123 -1.58 2.79 14.04
CA VAL A 123 -2.74 2.51 13.18
C VAL A 123 -3.15 1.05 13.29
N GLN A 124 -2.19 0.11 13.27
CA GLN A 124 -2.49 -1.32 13.44
C GLN A 124 -3.19 -1.62 14.76
N LYS A 125 -2.79 -0.96 15.85
CA LYS A 125 -3.45 -1.09 17.15
C LYS A 125 -4.83 -0.44 17.16
N PHE A 126 -4.98 0.69 16.48
CA PHE A 126 -6.25 1.39 16.35
C PHE A 126 -7.28 0.52 15.63
N ILE A 127 -6.94 -0.05 14.47
CA ILE A 127 -7.84 -0.91 13.68
C ILE A 127 -7.97 -2.33 14.25
N GLY A 128 -6.88 -2.92 14.76
CA GLY A 128 -6.86 -4.29 15.31
C GLY A 128 -7.37 -4.40 16.74
N GLY A 129 -7.47 -3.27 17.46
CA GLY A 129 -8.01 -3.20 18.83
C GLY A 129 -9.49 -3.58 18.94
N GLY A 130 -10.20 -3.72 17.82
CA GLY A 130 -11.57 -4.24 17.76
C GLY A 130 -11.70 -5.77 17.83
N GLN A 131 -10.60 -6.53 17.86
CA GLN A 131 -10.65 -8.00 17.96
C GLN A 131 -10.35 -8.47 19.39
N LYS A 132 -11.29 -8.23 20.32
CA LYS A 132 -11.34 -9.01 21.56
C LYS A 132 -12.75 -9.02 22.17
N ASP A 133 -13.55 -10.00 21.75
CA ASP A 133 -14.57 -10.63 22.59
C ASP A 133 -14.55 -12.15 22.39
#